data_AF-A0A5C6MGD9-F1
#
_entry.id   AF-A0A5C6MGD9-F1
#
_cell.length_a   1.000
_cell.length_b   1.000
_cell.length_c   1.000
_cell.angle_alpha   90.00
_cell.angle_beta   90.00
_cell.angle_gamma   90.00
#
_symmetry.space_group_name_H-M   'P 1'
#
loop_
_entity.id
_entity.type
_entity.pdbx_description
1 polymer ?
#
loop_
_entity_poly.entity_id
_entity_poly.type
_entity_poly.pdbx_seq_one_letter_code
_entity_poly.pdbx_strand_id
1 'polypeptide(L)'
;MYIYFLVVQSTLKNKRGDRKAPQWSPESCEMIPILAKLAFEQLQKGNVIFYESDLRDCGITVRSADAYSGVFTQMFRRERGLFKEEVFCFVHLSVQEFLAALHAHLKFTNFGTNILSEKTTLLRYLGSKLFNTKIKQTDFYQCAVDEALQNEKGHLDLFLRFLLGLSLPTNQALLQGLIKSEGSSEPNQEIIGYIKEKTGENLSSERIINLFHCLNELNDSSLVQEVQQNLRSGRLTTESLSSAQWSALGFILLSSGQDLEMFDLKKYSASEWVLLRLLPVVTACRNAV
;
A
#
# COMPACT_ATOMS: atom_id res chain seq x y z
N MET A 1 -1.39 4.69 -12.10
CA MET A 1 -0.56 5.92 -12.20
C MET A 1 0.92 5.64 -11.99
N TYR A 2 1.35 5.09 -10.85
CA TYR A 2 2.78 4.89 -10.54
C TYR A 2 3.50 3.92 -11.50
N ILE A 3 2.84 2.86 -11.97
CA ILE A 3 3.40 1.98 -13.01
C ILE A 3 3.70 2.79 -14.28
N TYR A 4 2.77 3.63 -14.73
CA TYR A 4 3.00 4.52 -15.89
C TYR A 4 4.10 5.54 -15.64
N PHE A 5 4.21 6.08 -14.42
CA PHE A 5 5.33 6.94 -14.06
C PHE A 5 6.67 6.22 -14.27
N LEU A 6 6.81 4.96 -13.82
CA LEU A 6 8.02 4.17 -14.08
C LEU A 6 8.25 3.95 -15.58
N VAL A 7 7.20 3.59 -16.34
CA VAL A 7 7.28 3.42 -17.80
C VAL A 7 7.78 4.70 -18.47
N VAL A 8 7.27 5.87 -18.09
CA VAL A 8 7.71 7.17 -18.64
C VAL A 8 9.17 7.45 -18.29
N GLN A 9 9.57 7.22 -17.04
CA GLN A 9 10.97 7.41 -16.61
C GLN A 9 11.96 6.47 -17.30
N SER A 10 11.47 5.29 -17.71
CA SER A 10 12.20 4.30 -18.49
C SER A 10 12.24 4.63 -20.00
N THR A 11 11.15 5.15 -20.56
CA THR A 11 11.00 5.39 -22.01
C THR A 11 11.60 6.71 -22.49
N LEU A 12 11.56 7.78 -21.70
CA LEU A 12 12.23 9.06 -22.03
C LEU A 12 13.74 8.90 -22.31
N LYS A 13 14.32 7.78 -21.87
CA LYS A 13 15.73 7.43 -22.06
C LYS A 13 15.99 6.57 -23.29
N ASN A 14 14.98 5.88 -23.81
CA ASN A 14 15.06 5.09 -25.03
C ASN A 14 14.56 5.93 -26.21
N LYS A 15 15.47 6.52 -26.98
CA LYS A 15 15.17 7.30 -28.21
C LYS A 15 14.61 6.42 -29.35
N ARG A 16 13.55 5.64 -29.13
CA ARG A 16 12.88 4.85 -30.17
C ARG A 16 11.38 5.08 -30.08
N GLY A 17 10.91 6.03 -30.89
CA GLY A 17 9.50 6.28 -31.15
C GLY A 17 8.91 5.19 -32.05
N ASP A 18 8.93 3.94 -31.59
CA ASP A 18 8.30 2.83 -32.28
C ASP A 18 7.08 2.35 -31.47
N ARG A 19 5.88 2.51 -32.04
CA ARG A 19 4.60 2.14 -31.39
C ARG A 19 4.45 0.63 -31.12
N LYS A 20 5.44 -0.18 -31.48
CA LYS A 20 5.51 -1.64 -31.25
C LYS A 20 6.55 -2.07 -30.20
N ALA A 21 7.22 -1.14 -29.53
CA ALA A 21 8.20 -1.49 -28.51
C ALA A 21 7.54 -2.16 -27.29
N PRO A 22 8.20 -3.15 -26.65
CA PRO A 22 7.71 -3.72 -25.40
C PRO A 22 7.57 -2.63 -24.33
N GLN A 23 6.57 -2.77 -23.45
CA GLN A 23 6.29 -1.79 -22.41
C GLN A 23 7.51 -1.51 -21.51
N TRP A 24 8.31 -2.55 -21.26
CA TRP A 24 9.56 -2.47 -20.50
C TRP A 24 10.76 -2.79 -21.38
N SER A 25 11.78 -1.95 -21.34
CA SER A 25 13.06 -2.23 -22.01
C SER A 25 13.90 -3.22 -21.19
N PRO A 26 14.87 -3.94 -21.79
CA PRO A 26 15.78 -4.82 -21.06
C PRO A 26 16.44 -4.13 -19.86
N GLU A 27 16.89 -2.89 -20.04
CA GLU A 27 17.51 -2.07 -18.99
C GLU A 27 16.52 -1.75 -17.86
N SER A 28 15.25 -1.52 -18.20
CA SER A 28 14.20 -1.26 -17.21
C SER A 28 13.85 -2.51 -16.41
N CYS A 29 13.83 -3.68 -17.07
CA CYS A 29 13.59 -4.96 -16.42
C CYS A 29 14.71 -5.34 -15.42
N GLU A 30 15.92 -4.86 -15.65
CA GLU A 30 17.04 -5.03 -14.70
C GLU A 30 16.98 -4.01 -13.57
N MET A 31 16.75 -2.73 -13.88
CA MET A 31 16.90 -1.64 -12.92
C MET A 31 15.70 -1.45 -11.99
N ILE A 32 14.46 -1.64 -12.46
CA ILE A 32 13.27 -1.44 -11.62
C ILE A 32 13.28 -2.37 -10.39
N PRO A 33 13.57 -3.68 -10.50
CA PRO A 33 13.68 -4.55 -9.33
C PRO A 33 14.75 -4.11 -8.33
N ILE A 34 15.85 -3.53 -8.80
CA ILE A 34 16.95 -3.02 -7.96
C ILE A 34 16.49 -1.78 -7.19
N LEU A 35 15.84 -0.82 -7.86
CA LEU A 35 15.27 0.37 -7.23
C LEU A 35 14.17 0.02 -6.23
N ALA A 36 13.34 -0.96 -6.58
CA ALA A 36 12.30 -1.50 -5.71
C ALA A 36 12.90 -2.11 -4.43
N LYS A 37 13.99 -2.89 -4.56
CA LYS A 37 14.74 -3.45 -3.41
C LYS A 37 15.25 -2.35 -2.48
N LEU A 38 15.92 -1.34 -3.04
CA LEU A 38 16.41 -0.20 -2.27
C LEU A 38 15.28 0.50 -1.52
N ALA A 39 14.17 0.79 -2.21
CA ALA A 39 13.01 1.46 -1.61
C ALA A 39 12.43 0.65 -0.44
N PHE A 40 12.32 -0.67 -0.60
CA PHE A 40 11.87 -1.58 0.45
C PHE A 40 12.80 -1.57 1.67
N GLU A 41 14.11 -1.71 1.45
CA GLU A 41 15.08 -1.72 2.54
C GLU A 41 15.11 -0.38 3.31
N GLN A 42 15.00 0.75 2.61
CA GLN A 42 14.94 2.06 3.27
C GLN A 42 13.60 2.28 3.98
N LEU A 43 12.48 1.80 3.42
CA LEU A 43 11.17 1.87 4.08
C LEU A 43 11.18 1.06 5.39
N GLN A 44 11.73 -0.16 5.38
CA GLN A 44 11.85 -1.01 6.57
C GLN A 44 12.71 -0.38 7.67
N LYS A 45 13.76 0.37 7.28
CA LYS A 45 14.61 1.14 8.21
C LYS A 45 13.94 2.44 8.70
N GLY A 46 12.82 2.85 8.10
CA GLY A 46 12.20 4.16 8.37
C GLY A 46 12.99 5.35 7.81
N ASN A 47 13.84 5.09 6.81
CA ASN A 47 14.72 6.09 6.21
C ASN A 47 14.06 6.76 5.00
N VAL A 48 14.09 8.09 4.98
CA VAL A 48 13.67 8.92 3.83
C VAL A 48 14.87 9.34 2.98
N ILE A 49 16.06 9.38 3.58
CA ILE A 49 17.33 9.64 2.92
C ILE A 49 18.22 8.41 3.00
N PHE A 50 19.06 8.21 1.99
CA PHE A 50 20.03 7.11 1.91
C PHE A 50 21.31 7.60 1.24
N TYR A 51 22.36 6.79 1.33
CA TYR A 51 23.71 7.18 0.94
C TYR A 51 24.22 6.35 -0.24
N GLU A 52 25.37 6.76 -0.79
CA GLU A 52 26.05 6.00 -1.85
C GLU A 52 26.33 4.55 -1.45
N SER A 53 26.60 4.27 -0.16
CA SER A 53 26.74 2.91 0.34
C SER A 53 25.49 2.07 0.14
N ASP A 54 24.31 2.62 0.42
CA ASP A 54 23.03 1.91 0.23
C ASP A 54 22.77 1.61 -1.26
N LEU A 55 23.19 2.52 -2.16
CA LEU A 55 23.16 2.28 -3.60
C LEU A 55 24.05 1.10 -3.98
N ARG A 56 25.30 1.07 -3.49
CA ARG A 56 26.26 -0.01 -3.77
C ARG A 56 25.79 -1.35 -3.22
N ASP A 57 25.19 -1.38 -2.03
CA ASP A 57 24.64 -2.60 -1.41
C ASP A 57 23.47 -3.18 -2.22
N CYS A 58 22.76 -2.33 -2.97
CA CYS A 58 21.74 -2.75 -3.94
C CYS A 58 22.29 -3.07 -5.32
N GLY A 59 23.60 -2.91 -5.57
CA GLY A 59 24.23 -3.13 -6.88
C GLY A 59 24.07 -1.97 -7.85
N ILE A 60 23.71 -0.77 -7.37
CA ILE A 60 23.61 0.45 -8.18
C ILE A 60 24.96 1.17 -8.16
N THR A 61 25.56 1.37 -9.33
CA THR A 61 26.72 2.27 -9.45
C THR A 61 26.26 3.73 -9.54
N VAL A 62 27.11 4.69 -9.13
CA VAL A 62 26.80 6.13 -9.23
C VAL A 62 26.42 6.54 -10.66
N ARG A 63 27.08 5.98 -11.68
CA ARG A 63 26.73 6.21 -13.10
C ARG A 63 25.35 5.66 -13.47
N SER A 64 24.95 4.55 -12.85
CA SER A 64 23.60 3.99 -13.00
C SER A 64 22.55 4.84 -12.25
N ALA A 65 22.95 5.55 -11.19
CA ALA A 65 22.06 6.41 -10.41
C ALA A 65 21.67 7.68 -11.18
N ASP A 66 22.61 8.31 -11.89
CA ASP A 66 22.35 9.47 -12.76
C ASP A 66 21.28 9.16 -13.82
N ALA A 67 21.29 7.92 -14.31
CA ALA A 67 20.31 7.41 -15.26
C ALA A 67 18.91 7.22 -14.67
N TYR A 68 18.66 7.43 -13.37
CA TYR A 68 17.34 7.34 -12.73
C TYR A 68 17.01 8.54 -11.83
N SER A 69 17.59 9.71 -12.13
CA SER A 69 17.34 10.99 -11.43
C SER A 69 15.87 11.42 -11.34
N GLY A 70 14.99 10.90 -12.21
CA GLY A 70 13.55 11.13 -12.14
C GLY A 70 12.81 10.25 -11.12
N VAL A 71 13.46 9.25 -10.53
CA VAL A 71 12.90 8.34 -9.51
C VAL A 71 13.47 8.66 -8.12
N PHE A 72 14.74 9.06 -8.04
CA PHE A 72 15.37 9.56 -6.83
C PHE A 72 16.37 10.66 -7.18
N THR A 73 16.57 11.61 -6.27
CA THR A 73 17.41 12.79 -6.48
C THR A 73 18.61 12.79 -5.53
N GLN A 74 19.73 13.30 -6.01
CA GLN A 74 20.86 13.67 -5.17
C GLN A 74 20.55 15.02 -4.52
N MET A 75 20.45 15.07 -3.20
CA MET A 75 20.07 16.29 -2.48
C MET A 75 21.27 17.23 -2.26
N PHE A 76 22.37 16.71 -1.72
CA PHE A 76 23.57 17.48 -1.44
C PHE A 76 24.78 16.57 -1.19
N ARG A 77 25.97 17.17 -1.27
CA ARG A 77 27.24 16.53 -0.93
C ARG A 77 27.61 16.91 0.50
N ARG A 78 27.60 15.95 1.42
CA ARG A 78 27.99 16.17 2.81
C ARG A 78 29.50 16.02 2.95
N GLU A 79 30.18 17.07 3.37
CA GLU A 79 31.60 17.01 3.74
C GLU A 79 31.73 16.63 5.21
N ARG A 80 32.29 15.43 5.48
CA ARG A 80 32.72 15.01 6.81
C ARG A 80 34.25 14.86 6.78
N GLY A 81 34.97 15.92 7.13
CA GLY A 81 36.43 15.94 7.05
C GLY A 81 36.93 15.80 5.60
N LEU A 82 37.71 14.75 5.31
CA LEU A 82 38.23 14.47 3.95
C LEU A 82 37.24 13.70 3.06
N PHE A 83 36.14 13.19 3.62
CA PHE A 83 35.19 12.36 2.90
C PHE A 83 34.00 13.19 2.42
N LYS A 84 33.66 13.01 1.15
CA LYS A 84 32.48 13.59 0.52
C LYS A 84 31.45 12.49 0.31
N GLU A 85 30.35 12.56 1.04
CA GLU A 85 29.29 11.57 1.00
C GLU A 85 28.08 12.15 0.27
N GLU A 86 27.60 11.44 -0.74
CA GLU A 86 26.42 11.84 -1.51
C GLU A 86 25.16 11.36 -0.82
N VAL A 87 24.22 12.28 -0.61
CA VAL A 87 22.92 12.00 0.03
C VAL A 87 21.85 11.98 -1.04
N PHE A 88 21.04 10.93 -1.02
CA PHE A 88 19.96 10.70 -1.96
C PHE A 88 18.62 10.57 -1.24
N CYS A 89 17.53 10.87 -1.94
CA CYS A 89 16.17 10.56 -1.50
C CYS A 89 15.29 10.24 -2.72
N PHE A 90 14.21 9.49 -2.53
CA PHE A 90 13.21 9.34 -3.58
C PHE A 90 12.53 10.69 -3.84
N VAL A 91 12.11 10.93 -5.09
CA VAL A 91 11.49 12.21 -5.47
C VAL A 91 10.23 12.54 -4.67
N HIS A 92 9.58 11.52 -4.12
CA HIS A 92 8.48 11.65 -3.16
C HIS A 92 8.36 10.38 -2.31
N LEU A 93 7.89 10.49 -1.07
CA LEU A 93 7.72 9.34 -0.17
C LEU A 93 6.78 8.28 -0.77
N SER A 94 5.72 8.69 -1.45
CA SER A 94 4.81 7.74 -2.12
C SER A 94 5.49 6.95 -3.25
N VAL A 95 6.54 7.50 -3.89
CA VAL A 95 7.32 6.76 -4.90
C VAL A 95 8.17 5.70 -4.21
N GLN A 96 8.77 6.01 -3.06
CA GLN A 96 9.47 5.02 -2.23
C GLN A 96 8.53 3.90 -1.79
N GLU A 97 7.37 4.23 -1.24
CA GLU A 97 6.41 3.22 -0.75
C GLU A 97 5.82 2.38 -1.88
N PHE A 98 5.55 2.99 -3.04
CA PHE A 98 5.12 2.24 -4.22
C PHE A 98 6.20 1.27 -4.70
N LEU A 99 7.45 1.70 -4.80
CA LEU A 99 8.57 0.85 -5.21
C LEU A 99 8.82 -0.27 -4.19
N ALA A 100 8.69 0.03 -2.91
CA ALA A 100 8.76 -0.98 -1.86
C ALA A 100 7.64 -2.03 -2.01
N ALA A 101 6.40 -1.60 -2.25
CA ALA A 101 5.26 -2.50 -2.50
C ALA A 101 5.49 -3.36 -3.74
N LEU A 102 6.04 -2.77 -4.81
CA LEU A 102 6.43 -3.48 -6.02
C LEU A 102 7.50 -4.54 -5.72
N HIS A 103 8.48 -4.26 -4.85
CA HIS A 103 9.48 -5.25 -4.46
C HIS A 103 8.85 -6.46 -3.79
N ALA A 104 7.97 -6.23 -2.80
CA ALA A 104 7.27 -7.31 -2.10
C ALA A 104 6.39 -8.12 -3.05
N HIS A 105 5.64 -7.45 -3.94
CA HIS A 105 4.83 -8.10 -4.95
C HIS A 105 5.67 -8.95 -5.90
N LEU A 106 6.77 -8.42 -6.46
CA LEU A 106 7.64 -9.18 -7.37
C LEU A 106 8.32 -10.36 -6.68
N LYS A 107 8.75 -10.22 -5.42
CA LYS A 107 9.34 -11.32 -4.64
C LYS A 107 8.35 -12.44 -4.41
N PHE A 108 7.11 -12.10 -4.06
CA PHE A 108 6.06 -13.09 -3.87
C PHE A 108 5.66 -13.74 -5.19
N THR A 109 5.33 -12.97 -6.22
CA THR A 109 4.81 -13.51 -7.49
C THR A 109 5.85 -14.33 -8.25
N ASN A 110 7.14 -13.94 -8.22
CA ASN A 110 8.19 -14.64 -8.97
C ASN A 110 8.79 -15.83 -8.20
N PHE A 111 8.80 -15.80 -6.87
CA PHE A 111 9.54 -16.76 -6.05
C PHE A 111 8.74 -17.37 -4.90
N GLY A 112 7.46 -16.99 -4.73
CA GLY A 112 6.62 -17.44 -3.61
C GLY A 112 7.12 -17.01 -2.23
N THR A 113 8.01 -16.00 -2.17
CA THR A 113 8.67 -15.60 -0.93
C THR A 113 7.91 -14.43 -0.28
N ASN A 114 7.47 -14.60 0.96
CA ASN A 114 6.98 -13.51 1.79
C ASN A 114 8.17 -12.82 2.46
N ILE A 115 8.35 -11.52 2.21
CA ILE A 115 9.45 -10.72 2.78
C ILE A 115 8.97 -9.72 3.85
N LEU A 116 7.68 -9.73 4.19
CA LEU A 116 7.06 -8.70 5.03
C LEU A 116 7.24 -8.94 6.54
N SER A 117 7.55 -10.17 6.94
CA SER A 117 7.59 -10.54 8.36
C SER A 117 8.57 -11.68 8.60
N GLU A 118 9.70 -11.46 9.27
CA GLU A 118 10.68 -12.53 9.52
C GLU A 118 10.11 -13.64 10.43
N LYS A 119 9.39 -13.28 11.49
CA LYS A 119 8.82 -14.25 12.46
C LYS A 119 7.71 -15.10 11.83
N THR A 120 6.80 -14.46 11.10
CA THR A 120 5.69 -15.16 10.42
C THR A 120 6.22 -15.95 9.23
N THR A 121 7.23 -15.43 8.53
CA THR A 121 7.90 -16.16 7.43
C THR A 121 8.60 -17.39 7.94
N LEU A 122 9.31 -17.39 9.08
CA LEU A 122 9.98 -18.59 9.59
C LEU A 122 8.98 -19.70 9.96
N LEU A 123 7.93 -19.39 10.72
CA LEU A 123 6.93 -20.39 11.11
C LEU A 123 6.15 -20.94 9.89
N ARG A 124 5.75 -20.06 8.97
CA ARG A 124 4.99 -20.43 7.77
C ARG A 124 5.87 -21.11 6.73
N TYR A 125 7.14 -20.71 6.59
CA TYR A 125 8.15 -21.36 5.77
C TYR A 125 8.45 -22.77 6.29
N LEU A 126 8.67 -22.93 7.59
CA LEU A 126 8.86 -24.25 8.20
C LEU A 126 7.65 -25.15 7.96
N GLY A 127 6.43 -24.64 8.16
CA GLY A 127 5.20 -25.37 7.81
C GLY A 127 5.15 -25.75 6.31
N SER A 128 5.36 -24.78 5.42
CA SER A 128 5.35 -25.00 3.96
C SER A 128 6.36 -26.05 3.51
N LYS A 129 7.55 -26.08 4.14
CA LYS A 129 8.63 -27.02 3.84
C LYS A 129 8.37 -28.41 4.41
N LEU A 130 7.75 -28.50 5.59
CA LEU A 130 7.32 -29.76 6.19
C LEU A 130 6.18 -30.42 5.41
N PHE A 131 5.25 -29.63 4.87
CA PHE A 131 4.06 -30.12 4.15
C PHE A 131 4.17 -30.03 2.62
N ASN A 132 5.31 -29.56 2.08
CA ASN A 132 5.54 -29.28 0.66
C ASN A 132 4.41 -28.45 -0.01
N THR A 133 3.86 -27.47 0.71
CA THR A 133 2.76 -26.61 0.25
C THR A 133 3.27 -25.22 -0.09
N LYS A 134 2.86 -24.64 -1.23
CA LYS A 134 3.16 -23.23 -1.53
C LYS A 134 2.36 -22.30 -0.62
N ILE A 135 2.95 -21.18 -0.21
CA ILE A 135 2.24 -20.12 0.51
C ILE A 135 1.11 -19.60 -0.38
N LYS A 136 -0.11 -19.53 0.16
CA LYS A 136 -1.25 -18.99 -0.60
C LYS A 136 -1.10 -17.49 -0.76
N GLN A 137 -1.60 -16.97 -1.88
CA GLN A 137 -1.61 -15.54 -2.14
C GLN A 137 -2.44 -14.77 -1.11
N THR A 138 -3.53 -15.36 -0.61
CA THR A 138 -4.34 -14.77 0.46
C THR A 138 -3.56 -14.64 1.76
N ASP A 139 -2.82 -15.67 2.16
CA ASP A 139 -1.97 -15.64 3.35
C ASP A 139 -0.90 -14.53 3.27
N PHE A 140 -0.38 -14.25 2.08
CA PHE A 140 0.60 -13.17 1.85
C PHE A 140 -0.03 -11.79 2.06
N TYR A 141 -1.19 -11.53 1.45
CA TYR A 141 -1.86 -10.24 1.61
C TYR A 141 -2.45 -10.05 3.00
N GLN A 142 -2.96 -11.10 3.65
CA GLN A 142 -3.38 -11.05 5.06
C GLN A 142 -2.19 -10.68 5.97
N CYS A 143 -1.02 -11.28 5.73
CA CYS A 143 0.20 -10.91 6.44
C CYS A 143 0.54 -9.42 6.24
N ALA A 144 0.39 -8.89 5.03
CA ALA A 144 0.62 -7.47 4.78
C ALA A 144 -0.34 -6.55 5.54
N VAL A 145 -1.63 -6.94 5.60
CA VAL A 145 -2.64 -6.22 6.38
C VAL A 145 -2.27 -6.23 7.86
N ASP A 146 -1.95 -7.39 8.43
CA ASP A 146 -1.57 -7.51 9.84
C ASP A 146 -0.34 -6.69 10.19
N GLU A 147 0.72 -6.73 9.37
CA GLU A 147 1.95 -5.95 9.59
C GLU A 147 1.68 -4.44 9.54
N ALA A 148 0.82 -3.97 8.62
CA ALA A 148 0.44 -2.56 8.57
C ALA A 148 -0.44 -2.13 9.76
N LEU A 149 -1.28 -3.03 10.28
CA LEU A 149 -2.12 -2.78 11.44
C LEU A 149 -1.31 -2.73 12.76
N GLN A 150 -0.27 -3.56 12.88
CA GLN A 150 0.64 -3.53 14.03
C GLN A 150 1.57 -2.30 14.04
N ASN A 151 1.67 -1.61 12.90
CA ASN A 151 2.50 -0.43 12.76
C ASN A 151 1.80 0.84 13.29
N GLU A 152 2.07 1.19 14.55
CA GLU A 152 1.45 2.36 15.20
C GLU A 152 1.68 3.69 14.45
N LYS A 153 2.80 3.82 13.74
CA LYS A 153 3.17 5.05 13.03
C LYS A 153 2.50 5.19 11.66
N GLY A 154 1.86 4.14 11.15
CA GLY A 154 1.16 4.15 9.86
C GLY A 154 2.05 4.31 8.62
N HIS A 155 3.36 4.13 8.74
CA HIS A 155 4.27 4.28 7.59
C HIS A 155 4.17 3.13 6.56
N LEU A 156 3.38 2.11 6.86
CA LEU A 156 3.06 1.02 5.93
C LEU A 156 1.67 1.16 5.28
N ASP A 157 0.94 2.24 5.56
CA ASP A 157 -0.44 2.41 5.10
C ASP A 157 -0.53 2.51 3.59
N LEU A 158 0.21 3.46 3.02
CA LEU A 158 0.20 3.68 1.58
C LEU A 158 0.99 2.59 0.85
N PHE A 159 2.01 2.00 1.48
CA PHE A 159 2.63 0.75 1.03
C PHE A 159 1.58 -0.38 0.86
N LEU A 160 0.74 -0.62 1.87
CA LEU A 160 -0.28 -1.67 1.84
C LEU A 160 -1.29 -1.43 0.73
N ARG A 161 -1.77 -0.18 0.59
CA ARG A 161 -2.67 0.23 -0.49
C ARG A 161 -2.08 -0.11 -1.86
N PHE A 162 -0.82 0.26 -2.10
CA PHE A 162 -0.14 -0.09 -3.34
C PHE A 162 0.00 -1.59 -3.52
N LEU A 163 0.40 -2.33 -2.48
CA LEU A 163 0.59 -3.77 -2.57
C LEU A 163 -0.71 -4.51 -2.95
N LEU A 164 -1.83 -4.09 -2.35
CA LEU A 164 -3.16 -4.61 -2.69
C LEU A 164 -3.60 -4.17 -4.09
N GLY A 165 -3.38 -2.91 -4.46
CA GLY A 165 -3.66 -2.44 -5.82
C GLY A 165 -2.87 -3.21 -6.89
N LEU A 166 -1.59 -3.53 -6.63
CA LEU A 166 -0.74 -4.35 -7.50
C LEU A 166 -1.27 -5.79 -7.69
N SER A 167 -2.10 -6.29 -6.76
CA SER A 167 -2.72 -7.60 -6.86
C SER A 167 -3.80 -7.68 -7.96
N LEU A 168 -4.37 -6.55 -8.37
CA LEU A 168 -5.42 -6.53 -9.39
C LEU A 168 -4.89 -7.00 -10.76
N PRO A 169 -5.64 -7.84 -11.50
CA PRO A 169 -5.22 -8.32 -12.82
C PRO A 169 -4.88 -7.19 -13.80
N THR A 170 -5.63 -6.08 -13.75
CA THR A 170 -5.39 -4.90 -14.59
C THR A 170 -4.02 -4.28 -14.35
N ASN A 171 -3.55 -4.23 -13.10
CA ASN A 171 -2.23 -3.73 -12.75
C ASN A 171 -1.14 -4.77 -13.00
N GLN A 172 -1.41 -6.06 -12.75
CA GLN A 172 -0.48 -7.14 -13.10
C GLN A 172 -0.21 -7.20 -14.61
N ALA A 173 -1.22 -6.94 -15.45
CA ALA A 173 -1.08 -6.86 -16.91
C ALA A 173 -0.05 -5.78 -17.30
N LEU A 174 -0.02 -4.64 -16.60
CA LEU A 174 0.97 -3.58 -16.83
C LEU A 174 2.37 -3.97 -16.33
N LEU A 175 2.53 -5.01 -15.52
CA LEU A 175 3.82 -5.51 -15.05
C LEU A 175 4.34 -6.71 -15.85
N GLN A 176 3.64 -7.09 -16.94
CA GLN A 176 4.09 -8.13 -17.87
C GLN A 176 5.48 -7.76 -18.41
N GLY A 177 6.48 -8.61 -18.12
CA GLY A 177 7.90 -8.35 -18.40
C GLY A 177 8.77 -8.22 -17.14
N LEU A 178 8.20 -7.79 -16.01
CA LEU A 178 8.83 -7.81 -14.68
C LEU A 178 8.45 -9.06 -13.89
N ILE A 179 7.27 -9.62 -14.18
CA ILE A 179 6.75 -10.83 -13.56
C ILE A 179 7.14 -12.05 -14.44
N LYS A 180 7.64 -13.11 -13.80
CA LYS A 180 8.10 -14.37 -14.43
C LYS A 180 7.04 -15.47 -14.48
N SER A 181 6.05 -15.41 -13.60
CA SER A 181 4.92 -16.34 -13.57
C SER A 181 3.69 -15.67 -14.17
N GLU A 182 2.90 -16.40 -14.96
CA GLU A 182 1.52 -15.98 -15.22
C GLU A 182 0.80 -15.98 -13.86
N GLY A 183 0.57 -14.78 -13.32
CA GLY A 183 -0.01 -14.58 -12.01
C GLY A 183 -1.48 -14.98 -12.01
N SER A 184 -1.80 -15.88 -11.09
CA SER A 184 -3.13 -16.39 -10.78
C SER A 184 -4.15 -15.30 -10.41
N SER A 185 -5.42 -15.73 -10.42
CA SER A 185 -6.70 -15.02 -10.23
C SER A 185 -6.69 -13.73 -9.42
N GLU A 186 -7.67 -12.87 -9.74
CA GLU A 186 -8.12 -11.70 -8.97
C GLU A 186 -7.86 -11.78 -7.47
N PRO A 187 -7.55 -10.65 -6.80
CA PRO A 187 -7.52 -10.62 -5.34
C PRO A 187 -8.78 -11.27 -4.81
N ASN A 188 -8.57 -12.43 -4.19
CA ASN A 188 -9.62 -13.36 -3.83
C ASN A 188 -10.63 -12.62 -2.93
N GLN A 189 -11.92 -12.87 -3.12
CA GLN A 189 -12.98 -12.42 -2.20
C GLN A 189 -12.63 -12.69 -0.73
N GLU A 190 -11.77 -13.68 -0.47
CA GLU A 190 -11.14 -13.94 0.83
C GLU A 190 -10.35 -12.76 1.42
N ILE A 191 -9.48 -12.05 0.67
CA ILE A 191 -8.75 -10.89 1.22
C ILE A 191 -9.69 -9.70 1.44
N ILE A 192 -10.68 -9.52 0.55
CA ILE A 192 -11.72 -8.49 0.71
C ILE A 192 -12.53 -8.77 1.98
N GLY A 193 -12.98 -10.01 2.17
CA GLY A 193 -13.71 -10.46 3.36
C GLY A 193 -12.89 -10.25 4.62
N TYR A 194 -11.60 -10.61 4.58
CA TYR A 194 -10.68 -10.41 5.70
C TYR A 194 -10.51 -8.92 6.06
N ILE A 195 -10.33 -8.04 5.08
CA ILE A 195 -10.23 -6.59 5.34
C ILE A 195 -11.55 -6.07 5.95
N LYS A 196 -12.71 -6.48 5.42
CA LYS A 196 -14.02 -6.10 5.98
C LYS A 196 -14.18 -6.58 7.43
N GLU A 197 -13.74 -7.80 7.75
CA GLU A 197 -13.70 -8.30 9.13
C GLU A 197 -12.84 -7.38 10.01
N LYS A 198 -11.62 -7.04 9.56
CA LYS A 198 -10.72 -6.11 10.27
C LYS A 198 -11.33 -4.73 10.49
N THR A 199 -12.15 -4.20 9.57
CA THR A 199 -12.84 -2.91 9.80
C THR A 199 -13.86 -2.95 10.96
N GLY A 200 -14.30 -4.15 11.35
CA GLY A 200 -15.19 -4.38 12.49
C GLY A 200 -14.46 -4.57 13.82
N GLU A 201 -13.14 -4.73 13.83
CA GLU A 201 -12.33 -4.87 15.05
C GLU A 201 -12.10 -3.53 15.76
N ASN A 202 -11.69 -3.53 17.03
CA ASN A 202 -11.42 -2.32 17.80
C ASN A 202 -10.05 -1.72 17.43
N LEU A 203 -9.94 -1.20 16.21
CA LEU A 203 -8.74 -0.54 15.68
C LEU A 203 -8.83 0.99 15.83
N SER A 204 -7.70 1.68 15.71
CA SER A 204 -7.70 3.14 15.66
C SER A 204 -8.44 3.65 14.41
N SER A 205 -8.89 4.90 14.48
CA SER A 205 -9.60 5.58 13.40
C SER A 205 -8.78 5.60 12.10
N GLU A 206 -7.49 5.89 12.22
CA GLU A 206 -6.54 5.94 11.11
C GLU A 206 -6.36 4.56 10.46
N ARG A 207 -6.30 3.50 11.27
CA ARG A 207 -6.22 2.11 10.76
C ARG A 207 -7.49 1.76 9.98
N ILE A 208 -8.67 2.06 10.52
CA ILE A 208 -9.95 1.80 9.88
C ILE A 208 -10.05 2.55 8.54
N ILE A 209 -9.71 3.84 8.52
CA ILE A 209 -9.68 4.65 7.30
C ILE A 209 -8.72 4.06 6.27
N ASN A 210 -7.53 3.62 6.70
CA ASN A 210 -6.58 2.95 5.83
C ASN A 210 -7.15 1.65 5.21
N LEU A 211 -7.88 0.84 5.98
CA LEU A 211 -8.53 -0.37 5.47
C LEU A 211 -9.63 -0.06 4.44
N PHE A 212 -10.40 1.02 4.62
CA PHE A 212 -11.35 1.46 3.58
C PHE A 212 -10.65 1.93 2.30
N HIS A 213 -9.52 2.62 2.42
CA HIS A 213 -8.70 2.92 1.24
C HIS A 213 -8.16 1.64 0.58
N CYS A 214 -7.77 0.63 1.35
CA CYS A 214 -7.38 -0.67 0.82
C CYS A 214 -8.51 -1.37 0.06
N LEU A 215 -9.74 -1.32 0.56
CA LEU A 215 -10.92 -1.83 -0.16
C LEU A 215 -11.14 -1.09 -1.49
N ASN A 216 -10.97 0.24 -1.49
CA ASN A 216 -11.06 1.03 -2.72
C ASN A 216 -9.97 0.65 -3.75
N GLU A 217 -8.73 0.40 -3.32
CA GLU A 217 -7.66 -0.09 -4.20
C GLU A 217 -7.96 -1.48 -4.77
N LEU A 218 -8.77 -2.28 -4.09
CA LEU A 218 -9.27 -3.58 -4.56
C LEU A 218 -10.57 -3.45 -5.38
N ASN A 219 -11.01 -2.23 -5.69
CA ASN A 219 -12.28 -1.92 -6.35
C ASN A 219 -13.53 -2.43 -5.60
N ASP A 220 -13.44 -2.67 -4.29
CA ASP A 220 -14.60 -3.00 -3.45
C ASP A 220 -15.10 -1.75 -2.71
N SER A 221 -16.33 -1.35 -3.05
CA SER A 221 -17.05 -0.30 -2.31
C SER A 221 -18.38 -0.81 -1.74
N SER A 222 -18.56 -2.14 -1.67
CA SER A 222 -19.84 -2.77 -1.35
C SER A 222 -20.38 -2.36 0.03
N LEU A 223 -19.52 -2.34 1.04
CA LEU A 223 -19.89 -1.96 2.41
C LEU A 223 -20.30 -0.47 2.50
N VAL A 224 -19.59 0.39 1.75
CA VAL A 224 -19.92 1.82 1.64
C VAL A 224 -21.26 2.01 0.91
N GLN A 225 -21.47 1.30 -0.19
CA GLN A 225 -22.71 1.37 -0.98
C GLN A 225 -23.92 0.89 -0.17
N GLU A 226 -23.79 -0.18 0.61
CA GLU A 226 -24.84 -0.69 1.49
C GLU A 226 -25.26 0.38 2.52
N VAL A 227 -24.29 1.00 3.19
CA VAL A 227 -24.57 2.07 4.16
C VAL A 227 -25.20 3.29 3.50
N GLN A 228 -24.72 3.70 2.32
CA GLN A 228 -25.32 4.79 1.54
C GLN A 228 -26.77 4.51 1.11
N GLN A 229 -27.09 3.27 0.75
CA GLN A 229 -28.46 2.87 0.41
C GLN A 229 -29.37 2.91 1.65
N ASN A 230 -28.86 2.47 2.80
CA ASN A 230 -29.59 2.57 4.08
C ASN A 230 -29.86 4.02 4.48
N LEU A 231 -28.88 4.92 4.29
CA LEU A 231 -29.02 6.37 4.48
C LEU A 231 -30.14 6.95 3.60
N ARG A 232 -30.11 6.66 2.29
CA ARG A 232 -31.07 7.20 1.31
C ARG A 232 -32.50 6.70 1.52
N SER A 233 -32.66 5.47 1.98
CA SER A 233 -33.97 4.85 2.19
C SER A 233 -34.62 5.22 3.52
N GLY A 234 -33.93 6.01 4.37
CA GLY A 234 -34.40 6.33 5.72
C GLY A 234 -34.51 5.12 6.64
N ARG A 235 -33.90 3.98 6.26
CA ARG A 235 -33.97 2.71 6.98
C ARG A 235 -32.89 2.54 8.05
N LEU A 236 -32.18 3.61 8.39
CA LEU A 236 -31.24 3.59 9.52
C LEU A 236 -32.02 3.50 10.83
N THR A 237 -32.46 2.29 11.17
CA THR A 237 -32.67 1.94 12.55
C THR A 237 -31.29 1.68 13.13
N THR A 238 -30.91 2.50 14.09
CA THR A 238 -29.55 2.56 14.65
C THR A 238 -29.19 1.35 15.51
N GLU A 239 -30.12 0.41 15.63
CA GLU A 239 -29.97 -0.91 16.25
C GLU A 239 -29.58 -2.02 15.26
N SER A 240 -29.46 -1.75 13.94
CA SER A 240 -29.27 -2.81 12.92
C SER A 240 -27.90 -2.85 12.23
N LEU A 241 -27.05 -1.81 12.36
CA LEU A 241 -25.76 -1.78 11.69
C LEU A 241 -24.70 -2.60 12.43
N SER A 242 -23.95 -3.41 11.68
CA SER A 242 -22.76 -4.10 12.17
C SER A 242 -21.60 -3.13 12.45
N SER A 243 -20.59 -3.61 13.18
CA SER A 243 -19.36 -2.85 13.48
C SER A 243 -18.70 -2.25 12.23
N ALA A 244 -18.55 -3.07 11.20
CA ALA A 244 -17.97 -2.65 9.92
C ALA A 244 -18.82 -1.58 9.22
N GLN A 245 -20.15 -1.66 9.33
CA GLN A 245 -21.06 -0.66 8.74
C GLN A 245 -21.02 0.68 9.48
N TRP A 246 -20.85 0.68 10.81
CA TRP A 246 -20.60 1.93 11.55
C TRP A 246 -19.26 2.57 11.18
N SER A 247 -18.22 1.76 11.06
CA SER A 247 -16.92 2.21 10.54
C SER A 247 -17.06 2.80 9.12
N ALA A 248 -17.88 2.18 8.26
CA ALA A 248 -18.14 2.66 6.91
C ALA A 248 -18.93 3.98 6.90
N LEU A 249 -19.90 4.15 7.81
CA LEU A 249 -20.58 5.44 8.00
C LEU A 249 -19.58 6.54 8.39
N GLY A 250 -18.69 6.25 9.35
CA GLY A 250 -17.63 7.19 9.73
C GLY A 250 -16.75 7.58 8.54
N PHE A 251 -16.33 6.61 7.74
CA PHE A 251 -15.57 6.83 6.51
C PHE A 251 -16.32 7.69 5.48
N ILE A 252 -17.63 7.43 5.27
CA ILE A 252 -18.48 8.22 4.36
C ILE A 252 -18.56 9.67 4.82
N LEU A 253 -18.81 9.90 6.12
CA LEU A 253 -18.96 11.24 6.67
C LEU A 253 -17.67 12.05 6.52
N LEU A 254 -16.52 11.45 6.85
CA LEU A 254 -15.21 12.08 6.65
C LEU A 254 -14.88 12.37 5.18
N SER A 255 -15.32 11.51 4.27
CA SER A 255 -15.04 11.63 2.84
C SER A 255 -16.03 12.53 2.09
N SER A 256 -17.11 12.98 2.76
CA SER A 256 -18.22 13.69 2.11
C SER A 256 -17.88 15.11 1.65
N GLY A 257 -16.76 15.68 2.13
CA GLY A 257 -16.36 17.06 1.82
C GLY A 257 -17.32 18.13 2.34
N GLN A 258 -18.31 17.76 3.16
CA GLN A 258 -19.20 18.71 3.84
C GLN A 258 -18.47 19.33 5.03
N ASP A 259 -18.75 20.61 5.31
CA ASP A 259 -18.24 21.27 6.50
C ASP A 259 -18.72 20.53 7.75
N LEU A 260 -17.76 19.94 8.47
CA LEU A 260 -17.94 19.23 9.73
C LEU A 260 -18.18 20.23 10.88
N GLU A 261 -19.11 21.18 10.72
CA GLU A 261 -19.37 22.21 11.74
C GLU A 261 -20.05 21.63 12.99
N MET A 262 -21.04 20.75 12.79
CA MET A 262 -21.79 20.14 13.88
C MET A 262 -22.05 18.66 13.58
N PHE A 263 -21.62 17.79 14.49
CA PHE A 263 -22.00 16.38 14.49
C PHE A 263 -22.86 16.06 15.71
N ASP A 264 -24.07 15.57 15.46
CA ASP A 264 -25.01 15.16 16.51
C ASP A 264 -25.05 13.64 16.54
N LEU A 265 -24.41 13.04 17.55
CA LEU A 265 -24.32 11.60 17.69
C LEU A 265 -25.71 10.99 17.89
N LYS A 266 -26.64 11.73 18.50
CA LYS A 266 -28.00 11.26 18.81
C LYS A 266 -28.89 11.11 17.58
N LYS A 267 -28.56 11.78 16.48
CA LYS A 267 -29.18 11.51 15.16
C LYS A 267 -28.90 10.08 14.68
N TYR A 268 -27.83 9.49 15.19
CA TYR A 268 -27.46 8.11 14.93
C TYR A 268 -27.79 7.26 16.17
N SER A 269 -26.86 7.10 17.12
CA SER A 269 -27.07 6.24 18.29
C SER A 269 -26.43 6.82 19.53
N ALA A 270 -27.18 6.87 20.63
CA ALA A 270 -26.67 7.27 21.94
C ALA A 270 -25.95 6.09 22.65
N SER A 271 -24.94 5.52 21.97
CA SER A 271 -24.18 4.36 22.46
C SER A 271 -22.69 4.67 22.47
N GLU A 272 -22.00 4.37 23.57
CA GLU A 272 -20.54 4.51 23.69
C GLU A 272 -19.81 3.71 22.60
N TRP A 273 -20.34 2.54 22.24
CA TRP A 273 -19.75 1.72 21.19
C TRP A 273 -19.86 2.36 19.81
N VAL A 274 -20.99 3.01 19.50
CA VAL A 274 -21.14 3.78 18.25
C VAL A 274 -20.25 5.02 18.28
N LEU A 275 -20.13 5.68 19.44
CA LEU A 275 -19.20 6.79 19.61
C LEU A 275 -17.76 6.37 19.29
N LEU A 276 -17.29 5.20 19.74
CA LEU A 276 -15.95 4.73 19.39
C LEU A 276 -15.75 4.57 17.88
N ARG A 277 -16.78 4.13 17.15
CA ARG A 277 -16.74 3.97 15.69
C ARG A 277 -16.80 5.30 14.93
N LEU A 278 -17.46 6.30 15.50
CA LEU A 278 -17.65 7.63 14.92
C LEU A 278 -16.74 8.69 15.55
N LEU A 279 -15.86 8.30 16.46
CA LEU A 279 -14.82 9.15 17.06
C LEU A 279 -13.99 9.91 16.01
N PRO A 280 -13.60 9.33 14.85
CA PRO A 280 -12.93 10.11 13.81
C PRO A 280 -13.77 11.30 13.31
N VAL A 281 -15.10 11.12 13.21
CA VAL A 281 -16.01 12.19 12.76
C VAL A 281 -16.14 13.24 13.86
N VAL A 282 -16.32 12.81 15.12
CA VAL A 282 -16.41 13.71 16.27
C VAL A 282 -15.16 14.57 16.41
N THR A 283 -13.98 13.99 16.23
CA THR A 283 -12.69 14.70 16.33
C THR A 283 -12.43 15.63 15.14
N ALA A 284 -12.97 15.32 13.96
CA ALA A 284 -12.88 16.19 12.80
C ALA A 284 -13.90 17.35 12.82
N CYS A 285 -14.95 17.26 13.65
CA CYS A 285 -15.97 18.31 13.77
C CYS A 285 -15.61 19.45 14.72
N ARG A 286 -16.09 20.67 14.43
CA ARG A 286 -15.93 21.83 15.33
C ARG A 286 -16.74 21.70 16.62
N ASN A 287 -17.99 21.28 16.49
CA ASN A 287 -18.89 21.01 17.62
C ASN A 287 -19.45 19.59 17.49
N ALA A 288 -19.49 18.87 18.60
CA ALA A 288 -20.14 17.56 18.67
C ALA A 288 -21.07 17.51 19.91
N VAL A 289 -22.28 16.98 19.74
CA VAL A 289 -23.35 16.93 20.76
C VAL A 289 -23.94 15.53 20.87
#